data_AF-A0A8S0GX89-F1
#
_entry.id   AF-A0A8S0GX89-F1
#
_cell.length_a   1.000
_cell.length_b   1.000
_cell.length_c   1.000
_cell.angle_alpha   90.00
_cell.angle_beta   90.00
_cell.angle_gamma   90.00
#
_symmetry.space_group_name_H-M   'P 1'
#
loop_
_entity.id
_entity.type
_entity.pdbx_description
1 polymer ?
#
loop_
_entity_poly.entity_id
_entity_poly.type
_entity_poly.pdbx_seq_one_letter_code
_entity_poly.pdbx_strand_id
1 'polypeptide(L)'
;MRFIGHPELEANDPFLEPWIDKVAGWIEEGRTPYVFLHTSDNRLAAELARRFHARLMQRLPGLPALPELYREPAAEQLGLL
;
A
#
# COMPACT_ATOMS: atom_id res chain seq x y z
N MET A 1 1.15 -7.46 -8.50
CA MET A 1 1.55 -6.17 -9.11
C MET A 1 2.56 -5.49 -8.20
N ARG A 2 3.54 -4.77 -8.77
CA ARG A 2 4.53 -4.00 -8.02
C ARG A 2 4.46 -2.54 -8.47
N PHE A 3 4.25 -1.63 -7.53
CA PHE A 3 4.22 -0.18 -7.76
C PHE A 3 5.46 0.47 -7.13
N ILE A 4 6.11 1.35 -7.90
CA ILE A 4 7.26 2.16 -7.43
C ILE A 4 6.75 3.58 -7.27
N GLY A 5 6.64 4.03 -6.02
CA GLY A 5 6.09 5.31 -5.68
C GLY A 5 7.12 6.42 -5.54
N HIS A 6 6.63 7.64 -5.70
CA HIS A 6 7.34 8.87 -5.37
C HIS A 6 7.61 8.95 -3.85
N PRO A 7 8.74 9.55 -3.41
CA PRO A 7 9.03 9.74 -1.98
C PRO A 7 8.09 10.71 -1.24
N GLU A 8 7.20 11.40 -1.95
CA GLU A 8 6.12 12.22 -1.39
C GLU A 8 4.79 11.48 -1.60
N LEU A 9 4.02 11.25 -0.53
CA LEU A 9 2.86 10.38 -0.56
C LEU A 9 1.76 10.90 -1.49
N GLU A 10 1.44 12.17 -1.38
CA GLU A 10 0.37 12.85 -2.13
C GLU A 10 0.67 12.86 -3.63
N ALA A 11 1.94 13.00 -4.01
CA ALA A 11 2.37 12.94 -5.40
C ALA A 11 2.08 11.59 -6.08
N ASN A 12 1.80 10.53 -5.30
CA ASN A 12 1.44 9.23 -5.85
C ASN A 12 -0.03 9.13 -6.29
N ASP A 13 -0.93 9.99 -5.79
CA ASP A 13 -2.38 9.81 -5.97
C ASP A 13 -2.85 9.68 -7.43
N PRO A 14 -2.40 10.56 -8.35
CA PRO A 14 -2.81 10.45 -9.75
C PRO A 14 -2.33 9.14 -10.40
N PHE A 15 -1.21 8.61 -9.92
CA PHE A 15 -0.64 7.37 -10.41
C PHE A 15 -1.24 6.12 -9.76
N LEU A 16 -1.74 6.24 -8.52
CA LEU A 16 -2.44 5.15 -7.84
C LEU A 16 -3.83 4.91 -8.42
N GLU A 17 -4.54 5.95 -8.87
CA GLU A 17 -5.92 5.86 -9.37
C GLU A 17 -6.15 4.74 -10.39
N PRO A 18 -5.42 4.67 -11.53
CA PRO A 18 -5.65 3.60 -12.51
C PRO A 18 -5.37 2.20 -11.96
N TRP A 19 -4.47 2.09 -10.97
CA TRP A 19 -4.17 0.81 -10.32
C TRP A 19 -5.23 0.41 -9.29
N ILE A 20 -5.85 1.37 -8.61
CA ILE A 20 -6.99 1.12 -7.72
C ILE A 20 -8.12 0.50 -8.53
N ASP A 21 -8.49 1.13 -9.65
CA ASP A 21 -9.53 0.60 -10.54
C ASP A 21 -9.19 -0.78 -11.09
N LYS A 22 -7.93 -0.98 -11.51
CA LYS A 22 -7.50 -2.27 -12.05
C LYS A 22 -7.57 -3.39 -11.02
N VAL A 23 -7.09 -3.12 -9.81
CA VAL A 23 -7.10 -4.09 -8.71
C VAL A 23 -8.53 -4.35 -8.24
N ALA A 24 -9.38 -3.32 -8.17
CA ALA A 24 -10.79 -3.48 -7.85
C ALA A 24 -11.48 -4.39 -8.86
N GLY A 25 -11.29 -4.16 -10.16
CA GLY A 25 -11.85 -5.01 -11.22
C GLY A 25 -11.38 -6.46 -11.11
N TRP A 26 -10.10 -6.70 -10.79
CA TRP A 26 -9.62 -8.07 -10.53
C TRP A 26 -10.31 -8.74 -9.34
N ILE A 27 -10.56 -8.00 -8.26
CA ILE A 27 -11.26 -8.53 -7.09
C ILE A 27 -12.73 -8.84 -7.44
N GLU A 28 -13.40 -7.96 -8.18
CA GLU A 28 -14.77 -8.15 -8.68
C GLU A 28 -14.87 -9.36 -9.63
N GLU A 29 -13.81 -9.66 -10.39
CA GLU A 29 -13.67 -10.89 -11.20
C GLU A 29 -13.41 -12.17 -10.36
N GLY A 30 -13.33 -12.07 -9.04
CA GLY A 30 -13.07 -13.19 -8.13
C GLY A 30 -11.60 -13.56 -7.98
N ARG A 31 -10.66 -12.67 -8.35
CA ARG A 31 -9.22 -12.89 -8.17
C ARG A 31 -8.75 -12.41 -6.79
N THR A 32 -7.58 -12.91 -6.38
CA THR A 32 -6.90 -12.53 -5.14
C THR A 32 -5.53 -11.89 -5.44
N PRO A 33 -5.49 -10.63 -5.87
CA PRO A 33 -4.26 -9.99 -6.30
C PRO A 33 -3.30 -9.70 -5.13
N TYR A 34 -2.02 -10.02 -5.33
CA TYR A 34 -0.94 -9.56 -4.45
C TYR A 34 -0.40 -8.22 -4.96
N VAL A 35 -0.37 -7.19 -4.11
CA VAL A 35 0.09 -5.84 -4.44
C VAL A 35 1.24 -5.45 -3.53
N PHE A 36 2.38 -5.08 -4.12
CA PHE A 36 3.58 -4.64 -3.42
C PHE A 36 3.87 -3.18 -3.76
N LEU A 37 4.02 -2.32 -2.75
CA LEU A 37 4.36 -0.91 -2.92
C LEU A 37 5.69 -0.61 -2.26
N HIS A 38 6.54 0.14 -2.95
CA HIS A 38 7.81 0.63 -2.42
C HIS A 38 8.07 2.06 -2.90
N THR A 39 8.88 2.82 -2.15
CA THR A 39 9.46 4.09 -2.60
C THR A 39 10.93 3.88 -2.96
N SER A 40 11.55 4.84 -3.64
CA SER A 40 12.98 4.76 -3.99
C SER A 40 13.90 4.47 -2.79
N ASP A 41 13.56 4.97 -1.61
CA ASP A 41 14.29 4.80 -0.35
C ASP A 41 13.59 3.89 0.68
N ASN A 42 12.43 3.33 0.32
CA ASN A 42 11.53 2.53 1.17
C ASN A 42 10.99 3.20 2.45
N ARG A 43 11.31 4.46 2.75
CA ARG A 43 10.91 5.09 4.03
C ARG A 43 9.41 5.19 4.20
N LEU A 44 8.69 5.53 3.13
CA LEU A 44 7.25 5.72 3.13
C LEU A 44 6.48 4.55 2.49
N ALA A 45 7.15 3.45 2.15
CA ALA A 45 6.53 2.29 1.48
C ALA A 45 5.31 1.75 2.24
N ALA A 46 5.41 1.62 3.57
CA ALA A 46 4.32 1.12 4.40
C ALA A 46 3.12 2.09 4.44
N GLU A 47 3.38 3.40 4.48
CA GLU A 47 2.32 4.41 4.48
C GLU A 47 1.66 4.49 3.10
N LEU A 48 2.44 4.38 2.03
CA LEU A 48 1.92 4.30 0.67
C LEU A 48 1.02 3.07 0.49
N ALA A 49 1.39 1.92 1.06
CA ALA A 49 0.55 0.72 1.03
C ALA A 49 -0.78 0.89 1.79
N ARG A 50 -0.74 1.54 2.97
CA ARG A 50 -1.96 1.88 3.73
C ARG A 50 -2.85 2.84 2.95
N ARG A 51 -2.26 3.86 2.32
CA ARG A 51 -2.97 4.82 1.47
C ARG A 51 -3.66 4.13 0.30
N PHE A 52 -2.95 3.25 -0.41
CA PHE A 52 -3.52 2.45 -1.50
C PHE A 52 -4.72 1.62 -1.01
N HIS A 53 -4.57 0.92 0.12
CA HIS A 53 -5.65 0.12 0.69
C HIS A 53 -6.86 0.96 1.10
N ALA A 54 -6.65 2.12 1.74
CA ALA A 54 -7.74 3.01 2.13
C ALA A 54 -8.56 3.49 0.92
N ARG A 55 -7.89 3.87 -0.17
CA ARG A 55 -8.57 4.27 -1.42
C ARG A 55 -9.24 3.08 -2.10
N LEU A 56 -8.64 1.89 -2.05
CA LEU A 56 -9.27 0.68 -2.55
C LEU A 56 -10.55 0.32 -1.77
N MET A 57 -10.57 0.50 -0.44
CA MET A 57 -11.79 0.34 0.37
C MET A 57 -12.87 1.37 0.02
N GLN A 58 -12.49 2.61 -0.34
CA GLN A 58 -13.46 3.60 -0.83
C GLN A 58 -14.09 3.15 -2.15
N ARG A 59 -13.28 2.57 -3.05
CA ARG A 59 -13.76 2.00 -4.33
C ARG A 59 -14.52 0.67 -4.16
N LEU A 60 -14.24 -0.08 -3.10
CA LEU A 60 -14.86 -1.36 -2.75
C LEU A 60 -15.34 -1.37 -1.29
N PRO A 61 -16.54 -0.83 -0.98
CA PRO A 61 -17.04 -0.69 0.39
C PRO A 61 -17.18 -2.00 1.21
N GLY A 62 -17.13 -3.17 0.55
CA GLY A 62 -17.15 -4.48 1.20
C GLY A 62 -15.76 -5.07 1.51
N LEU A 63 -14.68 -4.39 1.12
CA LEU A 63 -13.32 -4.85 1.38
C LEU A 63 -12.97 -4.64 2.87
N PRO A 64 -12.57 -5.69 3.61
CA PRO A 64 -12.20 -5.54 5.01
C PRO A 64 -10.99 -4.62 5.19
N ALA A 65 -10.92 -3.93 6.32
CA ALA A 65 -9.75 -3.16 6.71
C ALA A 65 -8.51 -4.05 6.87
N LEU A 66 -7.32 -3.47 6.69
CA LEU A 66 -6.08 -4.17 7.04
C LEU A 66 -6.07 -4.48 8.54
N PRO A 67 -5.56 -5.65 8.95
CA PRO A 67 -5.39 -5.96 10.37
C PRO A 67 -4.39 -5.00 10.99
N GLU A 68 -4.65 -4.61 12.24
CA GLU A 68 -3.67 -3.88 13.04
C GLU A 68 -2.52 -4.82 13.39
N LEU A 69 -1.32 -4.49 12.90
CA LEU A 69 -0.13 -5.25 13.21
C LEU A 69 0.43 -4.78 14.55
N TYR A 70 0.67 -5.73 15.46
CA TYR A 70 1.50 -5.46 16.63
C TYR A 70 2.89 -5.01 16.15
N ARG A 71 3.28 -3.79 16.52
CA ARG A 71 4.65 -3.32 16.36
C ARG A 71 5.33 -3.39 17.71
N GLU A 72 6.45 -4.10 17.76
CA GLU A 72 7.36 -3.94 18.89
C GLU A 72 7.78 -2.45 18.99
N PRO A 73 8.05 -1.95 20.20
CA PRO A 73 8.62 -0.63 20.38
C PRO A 73 9.83 -0.46 19.46
N ALA A 74 10.04 0.74 18.93
CA ALA A 74 11.18 1.03 18.07
C ALA A 74 12.48 0.64 18.81
N ALA A 75 13.03 -0.52 18.45
CA ALA A 75 14.32 -0.95 18.94
C ALA A 75 15.38 -0.08 18.28
N GLU A 76 16.34 0.41 19.07
CA GLU A 76 17.49 1.09 18.52
C GLU A 76 18.22 0.11 17.60
N GLN A 77 18.33 0.44 16.31
CA GLN A 77 19.08 -0.38 15.37
C GLN A 77 20.55 -0.34 15.77
N LEU A 78 20.99 -1.33 16.52
CA LEU A 78 22.40 -1.50 16.86
C LEU A 78 23.17 -1.73 15.57
N GLY A 79 24.12 -0.84 15.27
CA GLY A 79 24.98 -0.97 14.10
C GLY A 79 25.73 -2.30 14.14
N LEU A 80 25.85 -2.95 12.99
CA LEU A 80 26.78 -4.07 12.82
C LEU A 80 28.19 -3.45 12.82
N LEU A 81 28.89 -3.56 13.96
CA LEU A 81 30.32 -3.27 14.07
C LEU A 81 31.15 -4.27 13.27
#